data_AF-A0A7W1YBZ5-F1
#
_entry.id   AF-A0A7W1YBZ5-F1
#
_cell.length_a   1.000
_cell.length_b   1.000
_cell.length_c   1.000
_cell.angle_alpha   90.00
_cell.angle_beta   90.00
_cell.angle_gamma   90.00
#
_symmetry.space_group_name_H-M   'P 1'
#
loop_
_entity.id
_entity.type
_entity.pdbx_description
1 polymer ?
#
loop_
_entity_poly.entity_id
_entity_poly.type
_entity_poly.pdbx_seq_one_letter_code
_entity_poly.pdbx_strand_id
1 'polypeptide(L)' 'MAVSESTSFDKVVARLGLTPDQYEHSSELKQWVLQNMDEKYVPLSLLKAWSLAGDDAVA' A
#
# COMPACT_ATOMS: atom_id res chain seq x y z
N MET A 1 -12.55 -7.82 17.40
CA MET A 1 -11.64 -6.65 17.44
C MET A 1 -10.26 -7.16 17.01
N ALA A 2 -9.95 -7.08 15.72
CA ALA A 2 -8.60 -7.42 15.25
C ALA A 2 -7.73 -6.18 15.48
N VAL A 3 -6.80 -6.28 16.43
CA VAL A 3 -5.70 -5.32 16.57
C VAL A 3 -4.83 -5.52 15.34
N SER A 4 -5.09 -4.74 14.30
CA SER A 4 -4.16 -4.59 13.19
C SER A 4 -2.94 -3.87 13.76
N GLU A 5 -1.83 -4.59 13.93
CA GLU A 5 -0.53 -3.96 14.13
C GLU A 5 -0.42 -2.79 13.14
N SER A 6 -0.32 -1.56 13.66
CA SER A 6 -0.27 -0.36 12.84
C SER A 6 0.98 -0.44 11.96
N THR A 7 0.81 -0.98 10.77
CA THR A 7 1.89 -1.17 9.81
C THR A 7 2.51 0.19 9.51
N SER A 8 3.77 0.23 9.11
CA SER A 8 4.38 1.51 8.72
C SER A 8 3.61 2.21 7.60
N PHE A 9 2.87 1.42 6.80
CA PHE A 9 1.88 1.91 5.86
C PHE A 9 0.75 2.68 6.54
N ASP A 10 0.09 2.11 7.55
CA ASP A 10 -0.98 2.76 8.33
C ASP A 10 -0.54 4.12 8.90
N LYS A 11 0.70 4.18 9.40
CA LYS A 11 1.31 5.45 9.88
C LYS A 11 1.48 6.48 8.77
N VAL A 12 1.83 6.05 7.55
CA VAL A 12 2.02 6.95 6.41
C VAL A 12 0.71 7.43 5.82
N VAL A 13 -0.28 6.54 5.65
CA VAL A 13 -1.61 6.96 5.20
C VAL A 13 -2.29 7.86 6.23
N ALA A 14 -2.12 7.58 7.53
CA ALA A 14 -2.61 8.44 8.60
C ALA A 14 -1.90 9.80 8.61
N ARG A 15 -0.59 9.83 8.35
CA ARG A 15 0.18 11.08 8.23
C ARG A 15 -0.21 11.90 7.00
N LEU A 16 -0.48 11.21 5.88
CA LEU A 16 -0.93 11.82 4.63
C LEU A 16 -2.44 12.15 4.65
N GLY A 17 -3.19 11.65 5.64
CA GLY A 17 -4.65 11.82 5.72
C GLY A 17 -5.40 11.13 4.58
N LEU A 18 -4.82 10.07 4.02
CA LEU A 18 -5.41 9.35 2.89
C LEU A 18 -6.46 8.36 3.38
N THR A 19 -7.51 8.20 2.61
CA THR A 19 -8.52 7.15 2.80
C THR A 19 -8.24 5.97 1.88
N PRO A 20 -8.75 4.76 2.17
CA PRO A 20 -8.55 3.58 1.34
C PRO A 20 -8.85 3.79 -0.16
N ASP A 21 -9.93 4.52 -0.49
CA ASP A 21 -10.25 4.92 -1.87
C ASP A 21 -9.20 5.84 -2.50
N GLN A 22 -8.51 6.66 -1.72
CA GLN A 22 -7.47 7.55 -2.21
C GLN A 22 -6.09 6.88 -2.28
N TYR A 23 -5.93 5.67 -1.74
CA TYR A 23 -4.65 4.99 -1.80
C TYR A 23 -4.26 4.69 -3.25
N GLU A 24 -5.19 4.13 -4.03
CA GLU A 24 -4.94 3.82 -5.44
C GLU A 24 -4.63 5.06 -6.28
N HIS A 25 -5.27 6.20 -5.94
CA HIS A 25 -5.12 7.47 -6.64
C HIS A 25 -3.95 8.34 -6.15
N SER A 26 -3.35 8.02 -5.00
CA SER A 26 -2.29 8.84 -4.41
C SER A 26 -0.92 8.41 -4.92
N SER A 27 -0.37 9.20 -5.83
CA SER A 27 1.00 9.04 -6.35
C SER A 27 2.06 9.07 -5.25
N GLU A 28 1.84 9.88 -4.22
CA GLU A 28 2.78 10.05 -3.10
C GLU A 28 2.84 8.76 -2.26
N LEU A 29 1.69 8.13 -2.03
CA LEU A 29 1.61 6.83 -1.38
C LEU A 29 2.23 5.72 -2.23
N LYS A 30 1.98 5.76 -3.56
CA LYS A 30 2.56 4.79 -4.51
C LYS A 30 4.08 4.85 -4.55
N GLN A 31 4.65 6.05 -4.59
CA GLN A 31 6.11 6.23 -4.51
C GLN A 31 6.67 5.78 -3.17
N TRP A 32 5.99 6.12 -2.06
CA TRP A 32 6.40 5.67 -0.75
C TRP A 32 6.44 4.14 -0.68
N VAL A 33 5.39 3.47 -1.17
CA VAL A 33 5.34 2.01 -1.22
C VAL A 33 6.42 1.45 -2.13
N LEU A 34 6.65 1.97 -3.32
CA LEU A 34 7.74 1.49 -4.19
C LEU A 34 9.12 1.58 -3.50
N GLN A 35 9.35 2.61 -2.70
CA GLN A 35 10.62 2.81 -1.98
C GLN A 35 10.70 2.02 -0.67
N ASN A 36 9.57 1.73 -0.03
CA ASN A 36 9.52 1.09 1.28
C ASN A 36 9.00 -0.35 1.23
N MET A 37 8.55 -0.86 0.09
CA MET A 37 8.02 -2.23 -0.06
C MET A 37 9.07 -3.30 0.24
N ASP A 38 10.34 -3.03 -0.08
CA ASP A 38 11.45 -3.94 0.15
C ASP A 38 11.86 -3.98 1.65
N GLU A 39 11.76 -2.83 2.32
CA GLU A 39 12.18 -2.68 3.72
C GLU A 39 11.04 -2.72 4.75
N LYS A 40 9.79 -2.48 4.33
CA LYS A 40 8.63 -2.33 5.21
C LYS A 40 7.44 -3.10 4.68
N TYR A 41 6.67 -3.62 5.64
CA TYR A 41 5.48 -4.39 5.35
C TYR A 41 4.41 -3.52 4.68
N VAL A 42 4.11 -3.82 3.41
CA VAL A 42 3.05 -3.20 2.62
C VAL A 42 1.94 -4.24 2.39
N PRO A 43 0.65 -3.88 2.61
CA PRO A 43 -0.45 -4.81 2.41
C PRO A 43 -0.58 -5.27 0.95
N LEU A 44 -0.68 -6.58 0.75
CA LEU A 44 -0.84 -7.22 -0.57
C LEU A 44 -2.05 -6.69 -1.35
N SER A 45 -3.14 -6.31 -0.66
CA SER A 45 -4.32 -5.71 -1.29
C SER A 45 -3.98 -4.43 -2.06
N LEU A 46 -3.00 -3.67 -1.59
CA LEU A 46 -2.55 -2.42 -2.19
C LEU A 46 -1.61 -2.66 -3.37
N LEU A 47 -0.68 -3.61 -3.20
CA LEU A 47 0.19 -4.08 -4.28
C LEU A 47 -0.63 -4.63 -5.44
N LYS A 48 -1.74 -5.30 -5.13
CA LYS A 48 -2.72 -5.80 -6.11
C LYS A 48 -3.51 -4.66 -6.75
N ALA A 49 -3.98 -3.68 -5.98
CA ALA A 49 -4.67 -2.51 -6.52
C ALA A 49 -3.79 -1.69 -7.48
N TRP A 50 -2.49 -1.60 -7.23
CA TRP A 50 -1.55 -0.90 -8.10
C TRP A 50 -0.89 -1.77 -9.18
N SER A 51 -1.27 -3.05 -9.30
CA SER A 51 -0.61 -4.02 -10.20
C SER A 51 0.93 -4.08 -10.01
N LEU A 52 1.42 -3.79 -8.81
CA LEU A 52 2.85 -3.87 -8.48
C LEU A 52 3.25 -5.29 -8.08
N ALA A 53 2.31 -6.08 -7.55
CA ALA A 53 2.47 -7.52 -7.43
C ALA A 53 2.18 -8.14 -8.80
N GLY A 54 3.22 -8.32 -9.61
CA GLY A 54 3.11 -8.92 -10.94
C GLY A 54 2.47 -10.29 -10.86
N ASP A 55 1.23 -10.38 -11.32
CA ASP A 55 0.58 -11.64 -11.68
C ASP A 55 -0.38 -11.37 -12.84
N ASP A 56 0.21 -10.94 -13.95
CA ASP A 56 -0.36 -11.16 -15.28
C ASP A 56 0.00 -12.60 -15.67
N ALA A 57 -0.71 -13.55 -15.06
CA ALA A 57 -0.82 -14.91 -15.58
C ALA A 57 -1.51 -14.84 -16.96
N VAL A 58 -0.73 -15.07 -18.02
CA VAL A 58 -1.24 -15.27 -19.38
C VAL A 58 -2.12 -16.53 -19.40
N ALA A 59 -3.38 -16.34 -19.81
CA ALA A 59 -4.35 -17.38 -20.12
C ALA A 59 -4.15 -17.94 -21.54
#